data_AF-A0AA41Z1Q6-F1
#
_entry.id   AF-A0AA41Z1Q6-F1
#
_cell.length_a   1.000
_cell.length_b   1.000
_cell.length_c   1.000
_cell.angle_alpha   90.00
_cell.angle_beta   90.00
_cell.angle_gamma   90.00
#
_symmetry.space_group_name_H-M   'P 1'
#
loop_
_entity.id
_entity.type
_entity.pdbx_description
1 polymer ?
#
loop_
_entity_poly.entity_id
_entity_poly.type
_entity_poly.pdbx_seq_one_letter_code
_entity_poly.pdbx_strand_id
1 'polypeptide(L)'
;MRDRLSGKLRLVWSQGKDMSEAIAFEVKTICRRAAEPIQPGEGVKTQLRRAWENLGRPPFWRVRAGWYDSAGSWSASAVKDFQARYLAMLERERRRAVQAKAIEAAKGHAGEPDFVQLARADYQDLVQRIAALEAALRL
;
A
#
# COMPACT_ATOMS: atom_id res chain seq x y z
N MET A 1 21.04 -11.80 4.61
CA MET A 1 19.95 -11.39 3.71
C MET A 1 19.91 -9.86 3.69
N ARG A 2 20.33 -9.21 2.60
CA ARG A 2 20.43 -7.74 2.54
C ARG A 2 19.04 -7.14 2.34
N ASP A 3 18.61 -6.35 3.31
CA ASP A 3 17.45 -5.48 3.26
C ASP A 3 17.57 -4.50 2.09
N ARG A 4 16.84 -4.76 1.00
CA ARG A 4 16.79 -3.91 -0.21
C ARG A 4 15.67 -2.87 -0.14
N LEU A 5 14.91 -2.82 0.94
CA LEU A 5 13.74 -1.92 1.08
C LEU A 5 14.09 -0.63 1.84
N SER A 6 15.25 -0.56 2.49
CA SER A 6 15.77 0.66 3.12
C SER A 6 16.43 1.62 2.13
N GLY A 7 15.92 1.70 0.90
CA GLY A 7 16.32 2.69 -0.12
C GLY A 7 15.92 4.09 0.34
N LYS A 8 16.61 4.59 1.36
CA LYS A 8 16.58 5.97 1.83
C LYS A 8 16.71 6.84 0.59
N LEU A 9 15.62 7.48 0.19
CA LEU A 9 15.65 8.75 -0.51
C LEU A 9 16.42 9.71 0.41
N ARG A 10 17.75 9.63 0.39
CA ARG A 10 18.59 10.68 0.95
C ARG A 10 18.32 11.87 0.08
N LEU A 11 17.54 12.82 0.59
CA LEU A 11 17.41 14.16 0.04
C LEU A 11 18.84 14.68 -0.18
N VAL A 12 19.30 14.63 -1.43
CA VAL A 12 20.63 15.09 -1.81
C VAL A 12 20.52 16.61 -1.89
N TRP A 13 20.89 17.27 -0.80
CA TRP A 13 21.06 18.72 -0.78
C TRP A 13 22.46 19.05 -1.29
N SER A 14 22.62 19.34 -2.58
CA SER A 14 23.85 19.91 -3.15
C SER A 14 23.58 21.24 -3.84
N GLN A 15 24.48 22.19 -3.65
CA GLN A 15 24.34 23.62 -3.95
C GLN A 15 24.09 23.91 -5.45
N GLY A 16 23.02 24.65 -5.74
CA GLY A 16 22.85 25.53 -6.90
C GLY A 16 22.63 24.89 -8.29
N LYS A 17 23.56 24.07 -8.77
CA LYS A 17 23.51 23.48 -10.12
C LYS A 17 23.13 22.00 -10.08
N ASP A 18 23.67 21.29 -9.09
CA ASP A 18 23.29 19.91 -8.79
C ASP A 18 21.85 19.81 -8.25
N MET A 19 21.31 20.87 -7.64
CA MET A 19 19.98 20.84 -7.05
C MET A 19 18.88 20.65 -8.11
N SER A 20 18.99 21.32 -9.26
CA SER A 20 18.00 21.19 -10.33
C SER A 20 18.03 19.81 -10.97
N GLU A 21 19.23 19.23 -11.14
CA GLU A 21 19.40 17.85 -11.61
C GLU A 21 18.90 16.84 -10.56
N ALA A 22 19.16 17.07 -9.28
CA ALA A 22 18.67 16.24 -8.18
C ALA A 22 17.14 16.25 -8.11
N ILE A 23 16.51 17.42 -8.27
CA ILE A 23 15.05 17.55 -8.34
C ILE A 23 14.51 16.78 -9.54
N ALA A 24 15.10 16.95 -10.72
CA ALA A 24 14.67 16.26 -11.94
C ALA A 24 14.77 14.74 -11.78
N PHE A 25 15.89 14.27 -11.23
CA PHE A 25 16.13 12.86 -10.92
C PHE A 25 15.15 12.31 -9.88
N GLU A 26 14.85 13.05 -8.82
CA GLU A 26 13.90 12.65 -7.79
C GLU A 26 12.49 12.50 -8.38
N VAL A 27 12.02 13.50 -9.12
CA VAL A 27 10.70 13.49 -9.76
C VAL A 27 10.60 12.35 -10.78
N LYS A 28 11.65 12.11 -11.56
CA LYS A 28 11.75 10.98 -12.48
C LYS A 28 11.65 9.65 -11.75
N THR A 29 12.34 9.51 -10.61
CA THR A 29 12.29 8.33 -9.76
C THR A 29 10.88 8.07 -9.24
N ILE A 30 10.20 9.12 -8.75
CA ILE A 30 8.81 9.05 -8.31
C ILE A 30 7.91 8.57 -9.45
N CYS A 31 8.02 9.17 -10.63
CA CYS A 31 7.24 8.79 -11.81
C CYS A 31 7.46 7.32 -12.19
N ARG A 32 8.71 6.84 -12.17
CA ARG A 32 9.05 5.45 -12.51
C ARG A 32 8.46 4.47 -11.51
N ARG A 33 8.61 4.74 -10.21
CA ARG A 33 8.00 3.91 -9.16
C ARG A 33 6.49 3.90 -9.21
N ALA A 34 5.86 5.05 -9.48
CA ALA A 34 4.41 5.11 -9.64
C ALA A 34 3.91 4.34 -10.86
N ALA A 35 4.76 4.05 -11.86
CA ALA A 35 4.40 3.22 -13.01
C ALA A 35 4.62 1.72 -12.78
N GLU A 36 5.22 1.31 -11.65
CA GLU A 36 5.44 -0.10 -11.37
C GLU A 36 4.13 -0.84 -11.01
N PRO A 37 4.05 -2.16 -11.28
CA PRO A 37 5.04 -2.96 -12.01
C PRO A 37 5.00 -2.71 -13.52
N ILE A 38 6.15 -2.66 -14.21
CA ILE A 38 6.21 -2.49 -15.67
C ILE A 38 6.38 -3.86 -16.33
N GLN A 39 5.48 -4.22 -17.25
CA GLN A 39 5.55 -5.51 -17.94
C GLN A 39 6.45 -5.45 -19.19
N PRO A 40 7.12 -6.55 -19.57
CA PRO A 40 7.84 -6.63 -20.84
C PRO A 40 6.91 -6.34 -22.03
N GLY A 41 7.34 -5.47 -22.94
CA GLY A 41 6.52 -5.03 -24.09
C GLY A 41 5.49 -3.93 -23.76
N GLU A 42 5.38 -3.50 -22.51
CA GLU A 42 4.46 -2.43 -22.13
C GLU A 42 4.92 -1.08 -22.68
N GLY A 43 4.06 -0.43 -23.48
CA GLY A 43 4.36 0.88 -24.07
C GLY A 43 4.48 2.00 -23.03
N VAL A 44 5.34 2.99 -23.31
CA VAL A 44 5.58 4.16 -22.43
C VAL A 44 4.29 4.92 -22.09
N LYS A 45 3.34 5.00 -23.04
CA LYS A 45 2.04 5.65 -22.80
C LYS A 45 1.24 4.96 -21.69
N THR A 46 1.28 3.64 -21.62
CA THR A 46 0.61 2.86 -20.58
C THR A 46 1.29 3.07 -19.24
N GLN A 47 2.63 3.07 -19.21
CA GLN A 47 3.42 3.36 -18.01
C GLN A 47 3.11 4.76 -17.46
N LEU A 48 3.09 5.79 -18.32
CA LEU A 48 2.73 7.16 -17.96
C LEU A 48 1.29 7.27 -17.42
N ARG A 49 0.34 6.54 -18.03
CA ARG A 49 -1.04 6.48 -17.56
C ARG A 49 -1.13 5.85 -16.17
N ARG A 50 -0.42 4.74 -15.94
CA ARG A 50 -0.37 4.08 -14.62
C ARG A 50 0.22 5.00 -13.55
N ALA A 51 1.34 5.66 -13.85
CA ALA A 51 1.93 6.67 -12.96
C ALA A 51 0.94 7.80 -12.64
N TRP A 52 0.24 8.31 -13.65
CA TRP A 52 -0.77 9.35 -13.47
C TRP A 52 -1.91 8.92 -12.54
N GLU A 53 -2.44 7.71 -12.72
CA GLU A 53 -3.48 7.15 -11.86
C GLU A 53 -2.99 6.93 -10.43
N ASN A 54 -1.81 6.33 -10.27
CA ASN A 54 -1.23 6.01 -8.98
C ASN A 54 -0.83 7.25 -8.17
N LEU A 55 -0.44 8.35 -8.83
CA LEU A 55 -0.15 9.64 -8.19
C LEU A 55 -1.42 10.48 -7.89
N GLY A 56 -2.62 9.93 -8.09
CA GLY A 56 -3.87 10.62 -7.81
C GLY A 56 -4.19 11.71 -8.84
N ARG A 57 -3.90 11.42 -10.11
CA ARG A 57 -4.29 12.22 -11.29
C ARG A 57 -3.85 13.70 -11.25
N PRO A 58 -2.54 14.01 -11.03
CA PRO A 58 -2.05 15.37 -11.24
C PRO A 58 -2.20 15.79 -12.72
N PRO A 59 -1.97 17.06 -13.09
CA PRO A 59 -1.94 17.46 -14.50
C PRO A 59 -1.03 16.54 -15.32
N PHE A 60 -1.57 15.95 -16.40
CA PHE A 60 -0.88 14.89 -17.14
C PHE A 60 0.50 15.33 -17.68
N TRP A 61 0.64 16.60 -18.06
CA TRP A 61 1.90 17.17 -18.50
C TRP A 61 3.00 17.10 -17.42
N ARG A 62 2.66 17.17 -16.13
CA ARG A 62 3.64 17.05 -15.03
C ARG A 62 4.23 15.66 -14.97
N VAL A 63 3.40 14.63 -15.10
CA VAL A 63 3.87 13.24 -15.13
C VAL A 63 4.78 13.02 -16.33
N ARG A 64 4.40 13.53 -17.50
CA ARG A 64 5.22 13.47 -18.72
C ARG A 64 6.55 14.21 -18.55
N ALA A 65 6.53 15.45 -18.05
CA ALA A 65 7.74 16.25 -17.83
C ALA A 65 8.67 15.61 -16.79
N GLY A 66 8.12 15.07 -15.69
CA GLY A 66 8.88 14.31 -14.71
C GLY A 66 9.51 13.03 -15.27
N TRP A 67 8.80 12.34 -16.17
CA TRP A 67 9.29 11.12 -16.81
C TRP A 67 10.52 11.35 -17.71
N TYR A 68 10.55 12.50 -18.39
CA TYR A 68 11.60 12.90 -19.32
C TYR A 68 12.58 13.91 -18.73
N ASP A 69 12.78 13.92 -17.41
CA ASP A 69 13.81 14.73 -16.74
C ASP A 69 13.65 16.25 -16.87
N SER A 70 12.46 16.71 -17.26
CA SER A 70 12.18 18.13 -17.51
C SER A 70 11.62 18.86 -16.27
N ALA A 71 11.87 18.31 -15.07
CA ALA A 71 11.35 18.86 -13.81
C ALA A 71 12.33 19.78 -13.06
N GLY A 72 13.57 19.93 -13.55
CA GLY A 72 14.58 20.76 -12.89
C GLY A 72 14.26 22.26 -12.81
N SER A 73 13.29 22.73 -13.61
CA SER A 73 12.79 24.12 -13.58
C SER A 73 11.47 24.29 -12.83
N TRP A 74 10.97 23.23 -12.18
CA TRP A 74 9.71 23.32 -11.44
C TRP A 74 9.85 24.20 -10.21
N SER A 75 8.75 24.87 -9.84
CA SER A 75 8.67 25.56 -8.56
C SER A 75 8.78 24.56 -7.41
N ALA A 76 9.35 25.00 -6.28
CA ALA A 76 9.42 24.18 -5.07
C ALA A 76 8.03 23.68 -4.60
N SER A 77 6.98 24.47 -4.83
CA SER A 77 5.59 24.06 -4.55
C SER A 77 5.13 22.90 -5.42
N ALA A 78 5.49 22.88 -6.71
CA ALA A 78 5.14 21.79 -7.62
C ALA A 78 5.87 20.49 -7.25
N VAL A 79 7.14 20.59 -6.85
CA VAL A 79 7.93 19.43 -6.38
C VAL A 79 7.32 18.87 -5.08
N LYS A 80 7.01 19.73 -4.10
CA LYS A 80 6.37 19.31 -2.84
C LYS A 80 5.00 18.65 -3.05
N ASP A 81 4.17 19.17 -3.94
CA ASP A 81 2.90 18.52 -4.31
C ASP A 81 3.13 17.11 -4.87
N PHE A 82 4.13 16.96 -5.73
CA PHE A 82 4.48 15.66 -6.33
C PHE A 82 4.98 14.65 -5.30
N GLN A 83 5.85 15.09 -4.37
CA GLN A 83 6.31 14.30 -3.24
C GLN A 83 5.15 13.88 -2.32
N ALA A 84 4.24 14.81 -1.98
CA ALA A 84 3.08 14.52 -1.14
C ALA A 84 2.16 13.46 -1.76
N ARG A 85 1.94 13.54 -3.09
CA ARG A 85 1.15 12.55 -3.84
C ARG A 85 1.79 11.17 -3.84
N TYR A 86 3.11 11.12 -3.96
CA TYR A 86 3.86 9.86 -3.88
C TYR A 86 3.81 9.26 -2.47
N LEU A 87 3.94 10.05 -1.41
CA LEU A 87 3.76 9.58 -0.03
C LEU A 87 2.34 9.03 0.21
N ALA A 88 1.32 9.72 -0.33
CA ALA A 88 -0.06 9.24 -0.26
C ALA A 88 -0.25 7.91 -1.01
N MET A 89 0.45 7.71 -2.13
CA MET A 89 0.47 6.43 -2.86
C MET A 89 1.07 5.31 -2.01
N LEU A 90 2.24 5.52 -1.41
CA LEU A 90 2.90 4.54 -0.55
C LEU A 90 2.04 4.15 0.66
N GLU A 91 1.35 5.12 1.27
CA GLU A 91 0.46 4.83 2.40
C GLU A 91 -0.76 4.00 1.95
N ARG A 92 -1.32 4.25 0.75
CA ARG A 92 -2.37 3.40 0.18
C ARG A 92 -1.89 1.97 -0.05
N GLU A 93 -0.68 1.80 -0.59
CA GLU A 93 -0.08 0.48 -0.81
C GLU A 93 0.14 -0.26 0.52
N ARG A 94 0.67 0.43 1.52
CA ARG A 94 0.85 -0.13 2.88
C ARG A 94 -0.46 -0.60 3.47
N ARG A 95 -1.52 0.20 3.38
CA ARG A 95 -2.87 -0.18 3.86
C ARG A 95 -3.42 -1.40 3.14
N ARG A 96 -3.28 -1.46 1.81
CA ARG A 96 -3.69 -2.63 1.02
C ARG A 96 -2.93 -3.89 1.43
N ALA A 97 -1.63 -3.79 1.68
CA ALA A 97 -0.83 -4.92 2.14
C ALA A 97 -1.27 -5.42 3.54
N VAL A 98 -1.55 -4.50 4.47
CA VAL A 98 -2.09 -4.85 5.80
C VAL A 98 -3.46 -5.51 5.67
N GLN A 99 -4.36 -4.97 4.84
CA GLN A 99 -5.67 -5.55 4.59
C GLN A 99 -5.56 -6.95 3.97
N ALA A 100 -4.70 -7.14 2.97
CA ALA A 100 -4.46 -8.44 2.35
C ALA A 100 -3.95 -9.47 3.37
N LYS A 101 -3.02 -9.07 4.24
CA LYS A 101 -2.52 -9.94 5.33
C LYS A 101 -3.62 -10.29 6.35
N ALA A 102 -4.48 -9.33 6.70
CA ALA A 102 -5.60 -9.58 7.60
C ALA A 102 -6.63 -10.54 6.98
N ILE A 103 -6.91 -10.41 5.68
CA ILE A 103 -7.79 -11.33 4.95
C ILE A 103 -7.20 -12.74 4.91
N GLU A 104 -5.90 -12.87 4.61
CA GLU A 104 -5.22 -14.18 4.61
C GLU A 104 -5.20 -14.82 6.00
N ALA A 105 -4.96 -14.04 7.06
CA ALA A 105 -5.05 -14.53 8.43
C ALA A 105 -6.48 -15.02 8.77
N ALA A 106 -7.51 -14.25 8.38
CA ALA A 106 -8.91 -14.65 8.60
C ALA A 106 -9.27 -15.94 7.84
N LYS A 107 -8.75 -16.14 6.63
CA LYS A 107 -8.91 -17.41 5.89
C LYS A 107 -8.18 -18.57 6.56
N GLY A 108 -7.00 -18.34 7.14
CA GLY A 108 -6.24 -19.35 7.88
C GLY A 108 -6.98 -19.83 9.13
N HIS A 109 -7.68 -18.94 9.82
CA HIS A 109 -8.51 -19.28 10.98
C HIS A 109 -9.92 -19.77 10.62
N ALA A 110 -10.29 -19.86 9.34
CA ALA A 110 -11.62 -20.30 8.93
C ALA A 110 -11.92 -21.80 9.24
N GLY A 111 -10.90 -22.56 9.69
CA GLY A 111 -11.04 -23.95 10.15
C GLY A 111 -10.86 -24.16 11.65
N GLU A 112 -10.43 -23.14 12.42
CA GLU A 112 -10.30 -23.23 13.87
C GLU A 112 -11.50 -22.50 14.49
N PRO A 113 -12.32 -23.17 15.32
CA PRO A 113 -13.45 -22.51 15.95
C PRO A 113 -12.94 -21.37 16.83
N ASP A 114 -13.40 -20.16 16.56
CA ASP A 114 -13.09 -18.96 17.34
C ASP A 114 -13.51 -19.17 18.81
N PHE A 115 -12.90 -18.45 19.75
CA PHE A 115 -13.22 -18.52 21.19
C PHE A 115 -14.71 -18.34 21.46
N VAL A 116 -15.39 -17.52 20.66
CA VAL A 116 -16.85 -17.33 20.73
C VAL A 116 -17.62 -18.58 20.30
N GLN A 117 -17.12 -19.32 19.31
CA GLN A 117 -17.75 -20.56 18.84
C GLN A 117 -17.53 -21.72 19.83
N LEU A 118 -16.34 -21.82 20.42
CA LEU A 118 -16.04 -22.78 21.49
C LEU A 118 -16.91 -22.51 22.73
N ALA A 119 -16.99 -21.26 23.19
CA ALA A 119 -17.83 -20.88 24.31
C ALA A 119 -19.32 -21.15 24.08
N ARG A 120 -19.78 -21.04 22.82
CA ARG A 120 -21.17 -21.37 22.44
C ARG A 120 -21.44 -22.87 22.48
N ALA A 121 -20.50 -23.69 22.05
CA ALA A 121 -20.60 -25.15 22.11
C ALA A 121 -20.61 -25.62 23.57
N ASP A 122 -19.73 -25.08 24.42
CA ASP A 122 -19.67 -25.39 25.85
C ASP A 122 -20.98 -25.01 26.56
N TYR A 123 -21.55 -23.85 26.22
CA TYR A 123 -22.84 -23.43 26.75
C TYR A 123 -23.98 -24.37 26.34
N GLN A 124 -24.02 -24.83 25.09
CA GLN A 124 -25.05 -25.76 24.62
C GLN A 124 -24.95 -27.12 25.31
N ASP A 125 -23.73 -27.63 25.54
CA ASP A 125 -23.52 -28.89 26.26
C ASP A 125 -23.99 -28.79 27.73
N LEU A 126 -23.70 -27.67 28.41
CA LEU A 126 -24.20 -27.41 29.76
C LEU A 126 -25.73 -27.39 29.82
N VAL A 127 -26.40 -26.72 28.86
CA VAL A 127 -27.87 -26.67 28.81
C VAL A 127 -28.46 -28.07 28.61
N GLN A 128 -27.86 -28.92 27.76
CA GLN A 128 -28.33 -30.29 27.59
C GLN A 128 -28.13 -31.15 28.84
N ARG A 129 -27.00 -31.00 29.53
CA ARG A 129 -26.75 -31.70 30.80
C ARG A 129 -27.74 -31.30 31.88
N ILE A 130 -28.06 -30.01 31.98
CA ILE A 130 -29.08 -29.51 32.91
C ILE A 130 -30.45 -30.08 32.56
N ALA A 131 -30.85 -30.06 31.29
CA ALA A 131 -32.12 -30.63 30.85
C ALA A 131 -32.22 -32.14 31.14
N ALA A 132 -31.14 -32.89 30.96
CA ALA A 132 -31.08 -34.32 31.30
C ALA A 132 -31.22 -34.58 32.80
N LEU A 133 -30.59 -33.74 33.65
CA LEU A 133 -30.72 -33.82 35.10
C LEU A 133 -32.13 -33.45 35.58
N GLU A 134 -32.73 -32.40 35.01
CA GLU A 134 -34.11 -32.02 35.31
C GLU A 134 -35.11 -33.12 34.90
N ALA A 135 -34.87 -33.81 33.79
CA ALA A 135 -35.68 -34.95 33.38
C ALA A 135 -35.52 -36.14 34.34
N ALA A 136 -34.30 -36.41 34.80
CA ALA A 136 -34.01 -37.48 35.74
C ALA A 136 -34.60 -37.22 37.14
N LEU A 137 -34.68 -35.96 37.57
CA LEU A 137 -35.25 -35.54 38.86
C LEU A 137 -36.78 -35.41 38.85
N ARG A 138 -37.42 -35.46 37.68
CA ARG A 138 -38.90 -35.43 37.52
C ARG A 138 -39.53 -36.83 37.52
N LEU A 139 -38.74 -37.90 37.67
CA LEU A 139 -39.17 -39.27 37.96
C LEU A 139 -39.19 -39.52 39.48
#